data_AF-D7M084-F1
#
_entry.id   AF-D7M084-F1
#
_cell.length_a   1.000
_cell.length_b   1.000
_cell.length_c   1.000
_cell.angle_alpha   90.00
_cell.angle_beta   90.00
_cell.angle_gamma   90.00
#
_symmetry.space_group_name_H-M   'P 1'
#
loop_
_entity.id
_entity.type
_entity.pdbx_description
1 polymer ?
#
loop_
_entity_poly.entity_id
_entity_poly.type
_entity_poly.pdbx_seq_one_letter_code
_entity_poly.pdbx_strand_id
1 'polypeptide(L)'
;MKKPSQLSATILTIFTILAIGVMVKETVGQAPHNCVEILKEASKGATCDAKLCASQCRQKFPAAGGFGECNSNRGQVECQCKFYCKSDGSPITN
;
A
#
# COMPACT_ATOMS: atom_id res chain seq x y z
N MET A 1 19.59 -49.20 28.42
CA MET A 1 18.52 -48.55 27.62
C MET A 1 18.98 -47.16 27.23
N LYS A 2 19.47 -46.97 25.99
CA LYS A 2 19.83 -45.65 25.46
C LYS A 2 18.60 -45.12 24.71
N LYS A 3 18.08 -43.93 25.08
CA LYS A 3 17.39 -42.94 24.21
C LYS A 3 16.41 -42.04 25.00
N PRO A 4 16.92 -41.02 25.71
CA PRO A 4 16.17 -39.77 25.89
C PRO A 4 16.56 -38.71 24.85
N SER A 5 17.74 -38.85 24.22
CA SER A 5 18.34 -37.83 23.35
C SER A 5 17.61 -37.61 22.00
N GLN A 6 16.88 -38.62 21.50
CA GLN A 6 16.17 -38.49 20.21
C GLN A 6 14.92 -37.60 20.29
N LEU A 7 14.25 -37.53 21.43
CA LEU A 7 13.03 -36.70 21.59
C LEU A 7 13.37 -35.21 21.62
N SER A 8 14.48 -34.85 22.26
CA SER A 8 14.91 -33.44 22.39
C SER A 8 15.33 -32.84 21.05
N ALA A 9 16.02 -33.61 20.19
CA ALA A 9 16.46 -33.14 18.88
C ALA A 9 15.28 -32.84 17.94
N THR A 10 14.22 -33.66 17.97
CA THR A 10 13.02 -33.48 17.13
C THR A 10 12.17 -32.28 17.55
N ILE A 11 12.11 -31.99 18.85
CA ILE A 11 11.39 -30.82 19.35
C ILE A 11 12.12 -29.54 18.93
N LEU A 12 13.45 -29.51 19.06
CA LEU A 12 14.28 -28.38 18.63
C LEU A 12 14.11 -28.07 17.14
N THR A 13 14.07 -29.08 16.26
CA THR A 13 13.85 -28.86 14.83
C THR A 13 12.49 -28.27 14.52
N ILE A 14 11.42 -28.76 15.17
CA ILE A 14 10.06 -28.22 14.98
C ILE A 14 10.01 -26.74 15.38
N PHE A 15 10.58 -26.38 16.53
CA PHE A 15 10.63 -24.98 16.99
C PHE A 15 11.42 -24.08 16.05
N THR A 16 12.55 -24.53 15.51
CA THR A 16 13.30 -23.76 14.50
C THR A 16 12.54 -23.57 13.19
N ILE A 17 11.82 -24.59 12.70
CA ILE A 17 11.02 -24.47 11.46
C ILE A 17 9.87 -23.47 11.67
N LEU A 18 9.19 -23.53 12.82
CA LEU A 18 8.14 -22.57 13.18
C LEU A 18 8.68 -21.14 13.30
N ALA A 19 9.85 -20.96 13.93
CA ALA A 19 10.47 -19.65 14.06
C ALA A 19 10.88 -19.05 12.70
N ILE A 20 11.46 -19.84 11.80
CA ILE A 20 11.80 -19.40 10.44
C ILE A 20 10.52 -19.07 9.65
N GLY A 21 9.47 -19.89 9.77
CA GLY A 21 8.19 -19.67 9.09
C GLY A 21 7.47 -18.38 9.51
N VAL A 22 7.60 -17.97 10.78
CA VAL A 22 7.00 -16.73 11.29
C VAL A 22 7.82 -15.49 10.89
N MET A 23 9.16 -15.57 10.92
CA MET A 23 10.05 -14.44 10.56
C MET A 23 10.02 -14.08 9.06
N VAL A 24 9.76 -15.06 8.18
CA VAL A 24 9.67 -14.83 6.73
C VAL A 24 8.39 -14.07 6.34
N LYS A 25 7.34 -14.08 7.16
CA LYS A 25 6.07 -13.42 6.82
C LYS A 25 6.10 -11.90 7.00
N GLU A 26 7.04 -11.36 7.79
CA GLU A 26 7.07 -9.92 8.11
C GLU A 26 8.07 -9.09 7.30
N THR A 27 8.91 -9.71 6.46
CA THR A 27 10.00 -8.99 5.76
C THR A 27 10.02 -9.13 4.24
N VAL A 28 9.08 -9.89 3.64
CA VAL A 28 9.00 -10.00 2.17
C VAL A 28 8.13 -8.87 1.62
N GLY A 29 8.78 -7.75 1.30
CA GLY A 29 8.42 -6.88 0.17
C GLY A 29 6.95 -6.50 0.04
N GLN A 30 6.44 -5.65 0.94
CA GLN A 30 5.25 -4.87 0.62
C GLN A 30 5.62 -3.93 -0.53
N ALA A 31 5.27 -4.37 -1.75
CA ALA A 31 5.30 -3.52 -2.92
C ALA A 31 4.60 -2.19 -2.57
N PRO A 32 5.12 -1.05 -3.03
CA PRO A 32 4.52 0.24 -2.70
C PRO A 32 3.03 0.20 -3.08
N HIS A 33 2.16 0.41 -2.10
CA HIS A 33 0.73 0.41 -2.32
C HIS A 33 0.36 1.67 -3.11
N ASN A 34 -0.51 1.52 -4.12
CA ASN A 34 -1.11 2.68 -4.77
C ASN A 34 -2.40 3.03 -4.02
N CYS A 35 -2.39 4.18 -3.35
CA CYS A 35 -3.59 4.75 -2.74
C CYS A 35 -4.33 5.63 -3.72
N VAL A 36 -5.64 5.76 -3.53
CA VAL A 36 -6.51 6.65 -4.31
C VAL A 36 -7.25 7.58 -3.37
N GLU A 37 -7.16 8.89 -3.60
CA GLU A 37 -7.96 9.91 -2.91
C GLU A 37 -8.77 10.73 -3.91
N ILE A 38 -10.04 11.01 -3.58
CA ILE A 38 -10.92 11.82 -4.43
C ILE A 38 -10.78 13.30 -4.07
N LEU A 39 -10.31 14.13 -5.01
CA LEU A 39 -10.22 15.59 -4.82
C LEU A 39 -11.52 16.25 -5.27
N LYS A 40 -12.40 16.53 -4.31
CA LYS A 40 -13.69 17.20 -4.57
C LYS A 40 -13.53 18.62 -5.12
N GLU A 41 -12.46 19.32 -4.79
CA GLU A 41 -12.24 20.70 -5.29
C GLU A 41 -11.98 20.76 -6.80
N ALA A 42 -11.30 19.75 -7.34
CA ALA A 42 -11.11 19.57 -8.78
C ALA A 42 -12.33 18.96 -9.49
N SER A 43 -13.36 18.56 -8.72
CA SER A 43 -14.57 17.88 -9.17
C SER A 43 -15.80 18.77 -8.91
N LYS A 44 -16.06 19.75 -9.78
CA LYS A 44 -17.21 20.66 -9.61
C LYS A 44 -18.45 20.10 -10.31
N GLY A 45 -19.20 19.25 -9.60
CA GLY A 45 -20.45 18.68 -10.11
C GLY A 45 -20.21 17.66 -11.24
N ALA A 46 -20.64 17.98 -12.46
CA ALA A 46 -20.47 17.10 -13.63
C ALA A 46 -19.18 17.35 -14.43
N THR A 47 -18.31 18.25 -13.97
CA THR A 47 -17.08 18.61 -14.66
C THR A 47 -15.85 18.33 -13.80
N CYS A 48 -14.80 17.84 -14.44
CA CYS A 48 -13.48 17.68 -13.86
C CYS A 48 -12.45 18.27 -14.82
N ASP A 49 -11.66 19.22 -14.33
CA ASP A 49 -10.55 19.80 -15.08
C ASP A 49 -9.33 18.92 -14.87
N ALA A 50 -8.93 18.19 -15.93
CA ALA A 50 -7.81 17.25 -15.87
C ALA A 50 -6.48 17.93 -15.52
N LYS A 51 -6.26 19.18 -15.97
CA LYS A 51 -5.03 19.92 -15.69
C LYS A 51 -4.99 20.38 -14.25
N LEU A 52 -6.12 20.88 -13.74
CA LEU A 52 -6.26 21.25 -12.34
C LEU A 52 -6.13 20.03 -11.41
N CYS A 53 -6.80 18.92 -11.76
CA CYS A 53 -6.73 17.65 -11.04
C CYS A 53 -5.29 17.13 -10.94
N ALA A 54 -4.57 17.05 -12.06
CA ALA A 54 -3.17 16.63 -12.06
C ALA A 54 -2.27 17.58 -11.26
N SER A 55 -2.49 18.89 -11.36
CA SER A 55 -1.71 19.90 -10.62
C SER A 55 -1.93 19.80 -9.12
N GLN A 56 -3.19 19.73 -8.67
CA GLN A 56 -3.52 19.62 -7.25
C GLN A 56 -3.01 18.31 -6.65
N CYS A 57 -3.10 17.21 -7.41
CA CYS A 57 -2.54 15.93 -7.00
C CYS A 57 -1.04 15.97 -6.76
N ARG A 58 -0.29 16.55 -7.70
CA ARG A 58 1.17 16.73 -7.55
C ARG A 58 1.52 17.66 -6.39
N GLN A 59 0.72 18.70 -6.15
CA GLN A 59 0.93 19.62 -5.03
C GLN A 59 0.64 18.97 -3.67
N LYS A 60 -0.38 18.13 -3.59
CA LYS A 60 -0.75 17.43 -2.35
C LYS A 60 0.20 16.29 -2.02
N PHE A 61 0.65 15.57 -3.03
CA PHE A 61 1.50 14.39 -2.90
C PHE A 61 2.81 14.49 -3.70
N PRO A 62 3.65 15.52 -3.47
CA PRO A 62 4.85 15.76 -4.28
C PRO A 62 5.90 14.67 -4.10
N ALA A 63 6.11 14.21 -2.87
CA ALA A 63 7.09 13.17 -2.55
C ALA A 63 6.59 11.75 -2.87
N ALA A 64 5.26 11.55 -2.86
CA ALA A 64 4.62 10.27 -3.10
C ALA A 64 4.26 10.02 -4.58
N GLY A 65 4.72 10.88 -5.50
CA GLY A 65 4.49 10.71 -6.93
C GLY A 65 3.03 10.91 -7.37
N GLY A 66 2.31 11.81 -6.69
CA GLY A 66 0.88 12.06 -6.93
C GLY A 66 0.54 12.31 -8.40
N PHE A 67 -0.44 11.57 -8.89
CA PHE A 67 -0.96 11.66 -10.25
C PHE A 67 -2.48 11.72 -10.24
N GLY A 68 -3.04 12.79 -10.81
CA GLY A 68 -4.48 13.04 -10.85
C GLY A 68 -5.08 12.69 -12.21
N GLU A 69 -6.19 11.96 -12.21
CA GLU A 69 -6.98 11.66 -13.40
C GLU A 69 -8.46 11.97 -13.14
N CYS A 70 -9.13 12.53 -14.14
CA CYS A 70 -10.57 12.65 -14.12
C CYS A 70 -11.20 11.31 -14.51
N ASN A 71 -11.98 10.72 -13.61
CA ASN A 71 -12.72 9.50 -13.84
C ASN A 71 -14.22 9.83 -13.90
N SER A 72 -14.93 9.26 -14.87
CA SER A 72 -16.38 9.38 -14.96
C SER A 72 -17.02 8.06 -14.54
N ASN A 73 -17.70 8.05 -13.39
CA ASN A 73 -18.38 6.87 -12.89
C ASN A 73 -19.87 7.18 -12.69
N ARG A 74 -20.73 6.42 -13.38
CA ARG A 74 -22.21 6.53 -13.27
C ARG A 74 -22.75 7.97 -13.39
N GLY A 75 -22.14 8.78 -14.26
CA GLY A 75 -22.58 10.16 -14.53
C GLY A 75 -22.01 11.22 -13.58
N GLN A 76 -21.17 10.84 -12.62
CA GLN A 76 -20.38 11.76 -11.81
C GLN A 76 -18.94 11.79 -12.33
N VAL A 77 -18.38 12.98 -12.49
CA VAL A 77 -16.99 13.15 -12.94
C VAL A 77 -16.17 13.62 -11.73
N GLU A 78 -15.22 12.78 -11.32
CA GLU A 78 -14.41 12.98 -10.12
C GLU A 78 -12.92 12.95 -10.45
N CYS A 79 -12.15 13.81 -9.81
CA CYS A 79 -10.70 13.80 -9.82
C CYS A 79 -10.19 12.73 -8.85
N GLN A 80 -9.60 11.67 -9.38
CA GLN A 80 -8.95 10.60 -8.64
C GLN A 80 -7.44 10.82 -8.57
N CYS A 81 -6.94 10.92 -7.36
CA CYS A 81 -5.54 11.15 -7.05
C CYS A 81 -4.86 9.86 -6.65
N LYS A 82 -3.98 9.34 -7.51
CA LYS A 82 -3.19 8.12 -7.27
C LYS A 82 -1.82 8.50 -6.74
N PHE A 83 -1.36 7.85 -5.67
CA PHE A 83 -0.04 8.11 -5.09
C PHE A 83 0.50 6.88 -4.35
N TYR A 84 1.81 6.82 -4.18
CA TYR A 84 2.45 5.75 -3.41
C TYR A 84 2.25 5.96 -1.92
N CYS A 85 1.74 4.94 -1.25
CA CYS A 85 1.44 4.94 0.16
C CYS A 85 1.97 3.70 0.87
N LYS A 86 2.12 3.83 2.19
CA LYS A 86 2.40 2.73 3.10
C LYS A 86 1.11 1.93 3.35
N SER A 87 1.23 0.79 4.01
CA SER A 87 0.10 -0.11 4.31
C SER A 87 -0.99 0.53 5.20
N ASP A 88 -0.67 1.61 5.92
CA ASP A 88 -1.61 2.40 6.73
C ASP A 88 -2.35 3.49 5.94
N GLY A 89 -2.05 3.64 4.64
CA GLY A 89 -2.59 4.68 3.77
C GLY A 89 -1.82 6.01 3.79
N SER A 90 -0.81 6.14 4.65
CA SER A 90 0.03 7.34 4.70
C SER A 90 0.87 7.47 3.43
N PRO A 91 0.99 8.67 2.83
CA PRO A 91 1.84 8.88 1.66
C PRO A 91 3.31 8.56 1.98
N ILE A 92 4.00 7.94 1.02
CA ILE A 92 5.44 7.70 1.12
C ILE A 92 6.15 9.03 0.83
N THR A 93 6.81 9.56 1.85
CA THR A 93 7.73 10.70 1.71
C THR A 93 9.14 10.17 1.78
N ASN A 94 9.91 10.29 0.69
CA ASN A 94 11.36 10.03 0.69
C ASN A 94 12.09 10.99 1.64
#